data_AF-A0A8T1W5Q8-F1
#
_entry.id   AF-A0A8T1W5Q8-F1
#
_cell.length_a   1.000
_cell.length_b   1.000
_cell.length_c   1.000
_cell.angle_alpha   90.00
_cell.angle_beta   90.00
_cell.angle_gamma   90.00
#
_symmetry.space_group_name_H-M   'P 1'
#
loop_
_entity.id
_entity.type
_entity.pdbx_description
1 polymer ?
#
loop_
_entity_poly.entity_id
_entity_poly.type
_entity_poly.pdbx_seq_one_letter_code
_entity_poly.pdbx_strand_id
1 'polypeptide(L)'
;MGVLPMTLQIRSYAKFVTPHKISARLVDPDEGIKEATDIWEFCPVKEWYAAGVYWNLMPTHYFQREDGFLCHYVIPQYNVHGNYFVGNQPTQPFLTSPADCADDSYPFQHFFYHGSIGFYSLYGEVKGTYCPRRGIAYVLVGGLGTFDINGPPLASDGGGFGYRRSYWYASTVATWIMVRCWILRRSYVACIRFASTSDGTCIYMGLQDAMVFVQESMRLSAHGANNYQRLGLAYLLVEGLMGDLFLLTTQEGMLGRLQCISLGYNLAGIMSMLFEMIETMHWLSETNRCFLRRVLFNHETVLVGELICAAAMQYFVSTLNRSSLKEWRPAAEEASYYVMSLAGHGIIVVGCVLVIIISRVAGAVGFVRWKFGSLAPLTASCCVDTVLGVRSKLIVLGGYAWENGNLYYKVSTLRAFGLLKVVEEDAKEFIAIHKLHWVAIPKEDLVVIGELSGSRVVPCEERPSGGILSFFGRMLGGNVGATGNPQRISVVPHGAWVSS
;
A
#
# COMPACT_ATOMS: atom_id res chain seq x y z
N MET A 1 -14.97 7.74 -4.31
CA MET A 1 -13.79 6.85 -4.46
C MET A 1 -12.85 6.93 -3.26
N GLY A 2 -12.15 8.05 -3.01
CA GLY A 2 -11.15 8.11 -1.94
C GLY A 2 -11.65 8.19 -0.47
N VAL A 3 -12.94 8.48 -0.25
CA VAL A 3 -13.52 8.57 1.11
C VAL A 3 -13.58 7.21 1.81
N LEU A 4 -13.91 6.12 1.11
CA LEU A 4 -14.02 4.79 1.73
C LEU A 4 -12.67 4.30 2.31
N PRO A 5 -11.55 4.32 1.57
CA PRO A 5 -10.23 4.01 2.14
C PRO A 5 -9.85 4.92 3.31
N MET A 6 -10.23 6.20 3.25
CA MET A 6 -10.00 7.14 4.35
C MET A 6 -10.78 6.75 5.61
N THR A 7 -12.06 6.41 5.49
CA THR A 7 -12.90 5.98 6.61
C THR A 7 -12.35 4.71 7.27
N LEU A 8 -11.89 3.75 6.47
CA LEU A 8 -11.24 2.53 6.98
C LEU A 8 -9.98 2.87 7.77
N GLN A 9 -9.13 3.75 7.24
CA GLN A 9 -7.92 4.18 7.93
C GLN A 9 -8.22 4.95 9.24
N ILE A 10 -9.19 5.87 9.25
CA ILE A 10 -9.59 6.60 10.45
C ILE A 10 -10.11 5.62 11.52
N ARG A 11 -10.91 4.62 11.12
CA ARG A 11 -11.36 3.56 12.02
C ARG A 11 -10.18 2.77 12.59
N SER A 12 -9.23 2.37 11.75
CA SER A 12 -8.02 1.67 12.19
C SER A 12 -7.22 2.51 13.18
N TYR A 13 -7.00 3.78 12.85
CA TYR A 13 -6.33 4.75 13.71
C TYR A 13 -7.01 4.87 15.07
N ALA A 14 -8.34 5.03 15.11
CA ALA A 14 -9.10 5.12 16.35
C ALA A 14 -8.92 3.87 17.24
N LYS A 15 -8.89 2.68 16.64
CA LYS A 15 -8.65 1.43 17.38
C LYS A 15 -7.26 1.38 18.00
N PHE A 16 -6.23 1.77 17.25
CA PHE A 16 -4.84 1.64 17.69
C PHE A 16 -4.34 2.77 18.58
N VAL A 17 -4.93 3.97 18.47
CA VAL A 17 -4.58 5.12 19.33
C VAL A 17 -5.25 5.05 20.70
N THR A 18 -6.31 4.26 20.83
CA THR A 18 -7.03 4.10 22.10
C THR A 18 -6.10 3.43 23.13
N PRO A 19 -5.93 4.02 24.33
CA PRO A 19 -5.13 3.41 25.37
C PRO A 19 -5.68 2.04 25.75
N HIS A 20 -4.79 1.07 25.93
CA HIS A 20 -5.15 -0.30 26.27
C HIS A 20 -4.53 -0.72 27.62
N LYS A 21 -5.05 -1.80 28.17
CA LYS A 21 -4.56 -2.42 29.42
C LYS A 21 -4.51 -3.92 29.22
N ILE A 22 -3.40 -4.53 29.63
CA ILE A 22 -3.19 -5.96 29.54
C ILE A 22 -3.98 -6.64 30.66
N SER A 23 -4.71 -7.71 30.33
CA SER A 23 -5.38 -8.55 31.33
C SER A 23 -4.40 -9.03 32.41
N ALA A 24 -4.75 -8.87 33.69
CA ALA A 24 -3.86 -9.17 34.82
C ALA A 24 -3.26 -10.59 34.82
N ARG A 25 -4.02 -11.58 34.36
CA ARG A 25 -3.56 -12.98 34.24
C ARG A 25 -2.44 -13.20 33.21
N LEU A 26 -2.26 -12.25 32.30
CA LEU A 26 -1.25 -12.31 31.25
C LEU A 26 0.01 -11.52 31.59
N VAL A 27 -0.02 -10.70 32.64
CA VAL A 27 1.13 -9.95 33.13
C VAL A 27 2.04 -10.88 33.93
N ASP A 28 3.34 -10.76 33.74
CA ASP A 28 4.34 -11.50 34.52
C ASP A 28 4.12 -11.28 36.03
N PRO A 29 4.25 -12.33 36.85
CA PRO A 29 4.22 -12.17 38.30
C PRO A 29 5.47 -11.44 38.81
N ASP A 30 5.31 -10.50 39.74
CA ASP A 30 6.42 -9.70 40.28
C ASP A 30 7.50 -10.55 41.00
N GLU A 31 7.13 -11.69 41.59
CA GLU A 31 8.02 -12.59 42.34
C GLU A 31 8.08 -14.03 41.77
N GLY A 32 7.70 -14.25 40.51
CA GLY A 32 7.69 -15.58 39.92
C GLY A 32 9.05 -16.07 39.42
N ILE A 33 9.33 -17.36 39.61
CA ILE A 33 10.51 -18.02 39.05
C ILE A 33 10.29 -18.25 37.56
N LYS A 34 11.23 -17.79 36.73
CA LYS A 34 11.25 -18.07 35.29
C LYS A 34 11.79 -19.47 35.06
N GLU A 35 10.94 -20.37 34.57
CA GLU A 35 11.30 -21.75 34.25
C GLU A 35 11.44 -21.95 32.74
N ALA A 36 12.42 -22.76 32.32
CA ALA A 36 12.70 -23.05 30.91
C ALA A 36 12.91 -24.55 30.62
N THR A 37 12.91 -25.38 31.66
CA THR A 37 13.00 -26.84 31.57
C THR A 37 11.69 -27.44 31.08
N ASP A 38 11.75 -28.47 30.24
CA ASP A 38 10.57 -29.19 29.72
C ASP A 38 9.48 -28.28 29.15
N ILE A 39 9.90 -27.21 28.47
CA ILE A 39 9.02 -26.10 28.07
C ILE A 39 7.79 -26.55 27.27
N TRP A 40 7.90 -27.57 26.43
CA TRP A 40 6.79 -28.04 25.60
C TRP A 40 5.77 -28.89 26.37
N GLU A 41 6.10 -29.33 27.57
CA GLU A 41 5.16 -30.00 28.48
C GLU A 41 4.23 -28.96 29.13
N PHE A 42 4.79 -27.86 29.63
CA PHE A 42 4.05 -26.80 30.33
C PHE A 42 3.47 -25.72 29.40
N CYS A 43 4.12 -25.51 28.25
CA CYS A 43 3.74 -24.55 27.20
C CYS A 43 3.48 -25.29 25.88
N PRO A 44 2.41 -26.09 25.80
CA PRO A 44 2.23 -27.07 24.72
C PRO A 44 1.69 -26.45 23.42
N VAL A 45 1.37 -25.16 23.41
CA VAL A 45 0.78 -24.47 22.25
C VAL A 45 1.86 -24.27 21.19
N LYS A 46 1.65 -24.84 19.99
CA LYS A 46 2.61 -24.75 18.86
C LYS A 46 2.19 -23.71 17.84
N GLU A 47 0.89 -23.59 17.61
CA GLU A 47 0.30 -22.65 16.67
C GLU A 47 -0.94 -22.01 17.27
N TRP A 48 -1.32 -20.84 16.76
CA TRP A 48 -2.70 -20.37 16.87
C TRP A 48 -3.32 -20.15 15.50
N TYR A 49 -4.64 -20.23 15.46
CA TYR A 49 -5.46 -19.94 14.30
C TYR A 49 -6.35 -18.73 14.57
N ALA A 50 -6.17 -17.69 13.77
CA ALA A 50 -6.94 -16.44 13.84
C ALA A 50 -7.15 -15.89 12.43
N ALA A 51 -8.36 -15.40 12.13
CA ALA A 51 -8.66 -14.69 10.89
C ALA A 51 -8.30 -15.46 9.59
N GLY A 52 -8.43 -16.79 9.60
CA GLY A 52 -8.12 -17.62 8.44
C GLY A 52 -6.63 -17.92 8.24
N VAL A 53 -5.78 -17.55 9.21
CA VAL A 53 -4.33 -17.71 9.13
C VAL A 53 -3.78 -18.48 10.33
N TYR A 54 -2.87 -19.40 10.07
CA TYR A 54 -2.10 -20.10 11.09
C TYR A 54 -0.83 -19.33 11.42
N TRP A 55 -0.53 -19.18 12.70
CA TRP A 55 0.67 -18.51 13.20
C TRP A 55 1.42 -19.45 14.12
N ASN A 56 2.68 -19.72 13.79
CA ASN A 56 3.58 -20.46 14.66
C ASN A 56 4.00 -19.57 15.83
N LEU A 57 4.20 -20.18 17.00
CA LEU A 57 4.76 -19.51 18.16
C LEU A 57 5.82 -20.39 18.82
N MET A 58 6.77 -19.75 19.49
CA MET A 58 7.87 -20.44 20.15
C MET A 58 7.92 -20.00 21.61
N PRO A 59 7.58 -20.87 22.58
CA PRO A 59 7.71 -20.54 23.98
C PRO A 59 9.20 -20.41 24.34
N THR A 60 9.50 -19.50 25.27
CA THR A 60 10.87 -19.23 25.73
C THR A 60 11.07 -19.54 27.21
N HIS A 61 10.07 -19.25 28.04
CA HIS A 61 10.01 -19.55 29.46
C HIS A 61 8.57 -19.52 29.94
N TYR A 62 8.32 -20.00 31.16
CA TYR A 62 7.01 -19.99 31.78
C TYR A 62 7.06 -19.69 33.27
N PHE A 63 5.87 -19.42 33.80
CA PHE A 63 5.57 -19.28 35.22
C PHE A 63 4.41 -20.20 35.57
N GLN A 64 4.59 -20.99 36.63
CA GLN A 64 3.53 -21.81 37.17
C GLN A 64 2.51 -20.95 37.93
N ARG A 65 1.22 -21.22 37.75
CA ARG A 65 0.12 -20.62 38.51
C ARG A 65 -0.80 -21.71 39.04
N GLU A 66 -1.61 -21.38 40.05
CA GLU A 66 -2.57 -22.33 40.63
C GLU A 66 -3.62 -22.79 39.60
N ASP A 67 -3.98 -21.92 38.68
CA ASP A 67 -5.05 -22.12 37.69
C ASP A 67 -4.53 -22.50 36.28
N GLY A 68 -3.21 -22.67 36.12
CA GLY A 68 -2.61 -23.04 34.83
C GLY A 68 -1.17 -22.56 34.66
N PHE A 69 -0.77 -22.34 33.41
CA PHE A 69 0.58 -21.91 33.05
C PHE A 69 0.55 -20.60 32.29
N LEU A 70 1.42 -19.67 32.66
CA LEU A 70 1.70 -18.45 31.90
C LEU A 70 3.02 -18.65 31.15
N CYS A 71 2.96 -18.59 29.82
CA CYS A 71 4.10 -18.85 28.94
C CYS A 71 4.45 -17.60 28.14
N HIS A 72 5.71 -17.18 28.18
CA HIS A 72 6.21 -16.17 27.26
C HIS A 72 6.57 -16.83 25.93
N TYR A 73 6.20 -16.20 24.83
CA TYR A 73 6.49 -16.70 23.49
C TYR A 73 6.94 -15.60 22.54
N VAL A 74 7.58 -16.05 21.47
CA VAL A 74 8.04 -15.21 20.37
C VAL A 74 7.57 -15.76 19.03
N ILE A 75 7.40 -14.87 18.05
CA ILE A 75 7.30 -15.23 16.63
C ILE A 75 8.46 -14.53 15.91
N PRO A 76 9.62 -15.20 15.79
CA PRO A 76 10.88 -14.54 15.45
C PRO A 76 10.84 -13.81 14.11
N GLN A 77 10.20 -14.40 13.11
CA GLN A 77 10.11 -13.84 11.77
C GLN A 77 9.21 -12.60 11.68
N TYR A 78 8.54 -12.22 12.77
CA TYR A 78 7.68 -11.05 12.83
C TYR A 78 8.01 -10.11 13.99
N ASN A 79 9.03 -10.35 14.83
CA ASN A 79 9.30 -9.51 16.03
C ASN A 79 8.04 -9.37 16.89
N VAL A 80 7.36 -10.50 17.09
CA VAL A 80 6.18 -10.60 17.95
C VAL A 80 6.61 -11.20 19.28
N HIS A 81 6.21 -10.54 20.35
CA HIS A 81 6.48 -10.96 21.74
C HIS A 81 5.21 -10.85 22.56
N GLY A 82 5.04 -11.77 23.51
CA GLY A 82 3.93 -11.67 24.44
C GLY A 82 3.81 -12.89 25.33
N ASN A 83 2.74 -12.92 26.11
CA ASN A 83 2.45 -14.03 27.01
C ASN A 83 1.11 -14.65 26.68
N TYR A 84 1.04 -15.98 26.77
CA TYR A 84 -0.20 -16.72 26.73
C TYR A 84 -0.44 -17.47 28.04
N PHE A 85 -1.69 -17.60 28.41
CA PHE A 85 -2.15 -18.37 29.55
C PHE A 85 -3.00 -19.55 29.07
N VAL A 86 -2.68 -20.74 29.57
CA VAL A 86 -3.48 -21.96 29.37
C VAL A 86 -4.04 -22.40 30.72
N GLY A 87 -5.36 -22.45 30.83
CA GLY A 87 -6.03 -22.93 32.04
C GLY A 87 -5.97 -24.46 32.16
N ASN A 88 -6.01 -24.96 33.39
CA ASN A 88 -5.99 -26.40 33.70
C ASN A 88 -7.38 -27.08 33.71
N GLN A 89 -8.46 -26.31 33.65
CA GLN A 89 -9.84 -26.79 33.66
C GLN A 89 -10.42 -26.86 32.24
N PRO A 90 -11.04 -27.98 31.80
CA PRO A 90 -11.68 -28.07 30.49
C PRO A 90 -12.80 -27.04 30.30
N THR A 91 -13.01 -26.59 29.06
CA THR A 91 -14.04 -25.63 28.69
C THR A 91 -14.64 -25.94 27.31
N GLN A 92 -15.76 -25.28 26.99
CA GLN A 92 -16.37 -25.44 25.67
C GLN A 92 -15.45 -24.91 24.57
N PRO A 93 -15.31 -25.65 23.45
CA PRO A 93 -14.44 -25.26 22.34
C PRO A 93 -14.86 -23.91 21.75
N PHE A 94 -13.88 -23.13 21.29
CA PHE A 94 -14.13 -21.90 20.57
C PHE A 94 -14.83 -22.16 19.22
N LEU A 95 -15.62 -21.21 18.71
CA LEU A 95 -16.49 -21.43 17.53
C LEU A 95 -15.76 -21.91 16.27
N THR A 96 -14.50 -21.50 16.08
CA THR A 96 -13.68 -21.90 14.93
C THR A 96 -12.90 -23.20 15.15
N SER A 97 -13.06 -23.82 16.32
CA SER A 97 -12.43 -25.10 16.65
C SER A 97 -13.07 -26.24 15.82
N PRO A 98 -12.27 -27.16 15.28
CA PRO A 98 -12.77 -28.35 14.61
C PRO A 98 -13.51 -29.29 15.57
N ALA A 99 -14.40 -30.12 15.03
CA ALA A 99 -15.25 -31.03 15.81
C ALA A 99 -14.45 -32.02 16.67
N ASP A 100 -13.25 -32.42 16.25
CA ASP A 100 -12.37 -33.32 17.01
C ASP A 100 -11.75 -32.68 18.25
N CYS A 101 -11.89 -31.36 18.45
CA CYS A 101 -11.47 -30.64 19.65
C CYS A 101 -12.62 -30.42 20.66
N ALA A 102 -13.84 -30.90 20.37
CA ALA A 102 -15.02 -30.55 21.15
C ALA A 102 -15.01 -31.06 22.60
N ASP A 103 -14.46 -32.25 22.82
CA ASP A 103 -14.43 -32.91 24.13
C ASP A 103 -13.15 -32.61 24.93
N ASP A 104 -12.18 -31.92 24.33
CA ASP A 104 -10.85 -31.71 24.90
C ASP A 104 -10.32 -30.32 24.49
N SER A 105 -10.81 -29.29 25.19
CA SER A 105 -10.49 -27.88 24.97
C SER A 105 -10.24 -27.18 26.31
N TYR A 106 -9.22 -26.33 26.34
CA TYR A 106 -8.81 -25.58 27.54
C TYR A 106 -8.90 -24.07 27.32
N PRO A 107 -9.24 -23.27 28.34
CA PRO A 107 -9.24 -21.82 28.24
C PRO A 107 -7.88 -21.31 27.80
N PHE A 108 -7.88 -20.45 26.79
CA PHE A 108 -6.67 -19.82 26.27
C PHE A 108 -6.87 -18.32 26.15
N GLN A 109 -5.91 -17.53 26.65
CA GLN A 109 -5.75 -16.15 26.22
C GLN A 109 -4.30 -15.83 26.00
N HIS A 110 -4.06 -14.80 25.21
CA HIS A 110 -2.74 -14.18 25.16
C HIS A 110 -2.87 -12.69 24.92
N PHE A 111 -1.75 -12.01 25.12
CA PHE A 111 -1.49 -10.78 24.40
C PHE A 111 -0.23 -10.94 23.57
N PHE A 112 -0.08 -10.04 22.61
CA PHE A 112 1.20 -9.82 21.96
C PHE A 112 1.36 -8.35 21.58
N TYR A 113 2.62 -7.99 21.44
CA TYR A 113 3.07 -6.84 20.70
C TYR A 113 3.78 -7.32 19.44
N HIS A 114 3.41 -6.72 18.31
CA HIS A 114 4.07 -6.87 17.02
C HIS A 114 4.88 -5.60 16.74
N GLY A 115 6.20 -5.70 16.71
CA GLY A 115 7.07 -4.54 16.45
C GLY A 115 6.89 -3.95 15.05
N SER A 116 6.74 -2.64 14.96
CA SER A 116 6.72 -1.90 13.69
C SER A 116 8.13 -1.64 13.16
N ILE A 117 8.25 -0.97 12.02
CA ILE A 117 9.51 -0.36 11.55
C ILE A 117 9.85 0.90 12.38
N GLY A 118 8.83 1.59 12.91
CA GLY A 118 9.01 2.72 13.83
C GLY A 118 9.30 2.31 15.29
N PHE A 119 9.40 3.28 16.18
CA PHE A 119 9.66 3.07 17.62
C PHE A 119 8.45 2.53 18.43
N TYR A 120 7.45 1.93 17.76
CA TYR A 120 6.24 1.44 18.42
C TYR A 120 5.91 0.01 18.02
N SER A 121 5.07 -0.64 18.82
CA SER A 121 4.53 -1.96 18.59
C SER A 121 3.00 -1.94 18.59
N LEU A 122 2.40 -2.78 17.75
CA LEU A 122 0.96 -3.01 17.66
C LEU A 122 0.56 -4.07 18.68
N TYR A 123 -0.42 -3.75 19.51
CA TYR A 123 -0.92 -4.65 20.55
C TYR A 123 -2.15 -5.40 20.08
N GLY A 124 -2.19 -6.69 20.39
CA GLY A 124 -3.36 -7.55 20.26
C GLY A 124 -3.61 -8.31 21.57
N GLU A 125 -4.84 -8.30 22.05
CA GLU A 125 -5.28 -9.21 23.11
C GLU A 125 -6.38 -10.12 22.61
N VAL A 126 -6.23 -11.41 22.93
CA VAL A 126 -6.92 -12.47 22.22
C VAL A 126 -7.44 -13.49 23.23
N LYS A 127 -8.63 -14.03 22.93
CA LYS A 127 -9.28 -15.06 23.73
C LYS A 127 -9.71 -16.22 22.83
N GLY A 128 -9.71 -17.42 23.37
CA GLY A 128 -10.13 -18.61 22.65
C GLY A 128 -9.94 -19.87 23.48
N THR A 129 -9.71 -20.98 22.78
CA THR A 129 -9.46 -22.29 23.41
C THR A 129 -8.27 -22.99 22.78
N TYR A 130 -7.52 -23.70 23.62
CA TYR A 130 -6.43 -24.57 23.21
C TYR A 130 -6.94 -26.01 23.01
N CYS A 131 -6.58 -26.62 21.87
CA CYS A 131 -6.88 -28.01 21.54
C CYS A 131 -5.60 -28.87 21.62
N PRO A 132 -5.44 -29.71 22.66
CA PRO A 132 -4.23 -30.51 22.86
C PRO A 132 -3.96 -31.50 21.73
N ARG A 133 -5.02 -32.14 21.19
CA ARG A 133 -4.92 -33.11 20.10
C ARG A 133 -4.17 -32.59 18.87
N ARG A 134 -4.26 -31.29 18.62
CA ARG A 134 -3.61 -30.63 17.47
C ARG A 134 -2.43 -29.74 17.88
N GLY A 135 -2.30 -29.39 19.15
CA GLY A 135 -1.33 -28.39 19.61
C GLY A 135 -1.65 -26.97 19.11
N ILE A 136 -2.93 -26.67 18.82
CA ILE A 136 -3.38 -25.42 18.21
C ILE A 136 -4.36 -24.68 19.12
N ALA A 137 -4.15 -23.38 19.30
CA ALA A 137 -5.14 -22.50 19.91
C ALA A 137 -6.04 -21.86 18.84
N TYR A 138 -7.37 -21.97 18.99
CA TYR A 138 -8.36 -21.34 18.12
C TYR A 138 -8.89 -20.10 18.80
N VAL A 139 -8.68 -18.93 18.18
CA VAL A 139 -8.72 -17.67 18.92
C VAL A 139 -9.32 -16.52 18.12
N LEU A 140 -9.82 -15.52 18.84
CA LEU A 140 -10.33 -14.27 18.29
C LEU A 140 -9.72 -13.07 19.01
N VAL A 141 -9.30 -12.08 18.24
CA VAL A 141 -8.70 -10.85 18.77
C VAL A 141 -9.81 -9.91 19.24
N GLY A 142 -9.80 -9.60 20.53
CA GLY A 142 -10.79 -8.73 21.18
C GLY A 142 -10.24 -7.36 21.60
N GLY A 143 -8.94 -7.25 21.85
CA GLY A 143 -8.26 -6.01 22.23
C GLY A 143 -7.25 -5.57 21.18
N LEU A 144 -7.20 -4.27 20.92
CA LEU A 144 -6.25 -3.63 20.00
C LEU A 144 -5.69 -2.37 20.64
N GLY A 145 -4.47 -2.00 20.29
CA GLY A 145 -3.79 -0.83 20.84
C GLY A 145 -2.38 -0.70 20.30
N THR A 146 -1.61 0.22 20.86
CA THR A 146 -0.20 0.44 20.49
C THR A 146 0.62 0.88 21.68
N PHE A 147 1.92 0.61 21.67
CA PHE A 147 2.82 1.07 22.73
C PHE A 147 4.19 1.46 22.16
N ASP A 148 4.79 2.52 22.69
CA ASP A 148 6.13 3.01 22.27
C ASP A 148 7.23 2.08 22.81
N ILE A 149 7.30 0.89 22.23
CA ILE A 149 8.29 -0.15 22.55
C ILE A 149 8.65 -0.87 21.26
N ASN A 150 9.92 -1.23 21.09
CA ASN A 150 10.40 -2.08 19.99
C ASN A 150 11.79 -2.66 20.33
N GLY A 151 12.26 -3.63 19.56
CA GLY A 151 13.61 -4.19 19.67
C GLY A 151 13.85 -4.92 21.01
N PRO A 152 15.05 -4.84 21.60
CA PRO A 152 15.37 -5.55 22.84
C PRO A 152 14.42 -5.26 24.02
N PRO A 153 13.98 -4.01 24.28
CA PRO A 153 12.98 -3.73 25.30
C PRO A 153 11.67 -4.50 25.13
N LEU A 154 11.21 -4.67 23.88
CA LEU A 154 10.01 -5.43 23.56
C LEU A 154 10.19 -6.91 23.92
N ALA A 155 11.37 -7.49 23.65
CA ALA A 155 11.65 -8.88 23.97
C ALA A 155 11.67 -9.17 25.49
N SER A 156 11.93 -8.16 26.30
CA SER A 156 11.93 -8.25 27.76
C SER A 156 10.63 -7.78 28.44
N ASP A 157 9.61 -7.38 27.69
CA ASP A 157 8.38 -6.83 28.27
C ASP A 157 7.50 -7.93 28.88
N GLY A 158 7.43 -7.97 30.21
CA GLY A 158 6.53 -8.84 30.97
C GLY A 158 5.08 -8.33 31.06
N GLY A 159 4.77 -7.21 30.40
CA GLY A 159 3.48 -6.54 30.53
C GLY A 159 3.40 -5.65 31.76
N GLY A 160 2.21 -5.12 32.06
CA GLY A 160 2.01 -4.23 33.19
C GLY A 160 0.56 -3.86 33.41
N PHE A 161 0.23 -3.47 34.65
CA PHE A 161 -1.15 -3.18 35.08
C PHE A 161 -1.66 -1.78 34.71
N GLY A 162 -0.79 -0.90 34.23
CA GLY A 162 -1.13 0.46 33.81
C GLY A 162 -1.72 0.53 32.41
N TYR A 163 -2.32 1.68 32.09
CA TYR A 163 -2.69 1.99 30.71
C TYR A 163 -1.45 2.25 29.86
N ARG A 164 -1.44 1.69 28.65
CA ARG A 164 -0.38 1.83 27.67
C ARG A 164 -0.93 2.47 26.39
N ARG A 165 -0.12 3.29 25.74
CA ARG A 165 -0.43 3.93 24.45
C ARG A 165 0.86 4.31 23.71
N SER A 166 0.79 4.46 22.39
CA SER A 166 1.88 5.00 21.58
C SER A 166 1.58 6.44 21.17
N TYR A 167 2.47 7.36 21.55
CA TYR A 167 2.43 8.74 21.02
C TYR A 167 3.02 8.80 19.62
N TRP A 168 4.01 7.95 19.31
CA TRP A 168 4.63 7.90 17.98
C TRP A 168 3.63 7.50 16.90
N TYR A 169 2.87 6.43 17.15
CA TYR A 169 1.80 5.98 16.26
C TYR A 169 0.74 7.07 16.10
N ALA A 170 0.33 7.68 17.22
CA ALA A 170 -0.66 8.74 17.24
C ALA A 170 -0.26 9.90 16.30
N SER A 171 0.95 10.44 16.47
CA SER A 171 1.43 11.57 15.66
C SER A 171 1.66 11.20 14.19
N THR A 172 2.26 10.04 13.92
CA THR A 172 2.65 9.63 12.56
C THR A 172 1.42 9.33 11.71
N VAL A 173 0.47 8.55 12.25
CA VAL A 173 -0.75 8.21 11.50
C VAL A 173 -1.70 9.39 11.40
N ALA A 174 -1.78 10.26 12.41
CA ALA A 174 -2.52 11.53 12.30
C ALA A 174 -1.96 12.39 11.16
N THR A 175 -0.63 12.51 11.05
CA THR A 175 0.02 13.21 9.94
C THR A 175 -0.36 12.60 8.59
N TRP A 176 -0.37 11.27 8.50
CA TRP A 176 -0.76 10.58 7.28
C TRP A 176 -2.22 10.81 6.89
N ILE A 177 -3.14 10.80 7.87
CA ILE A 177 -4.56 11.13 7.66
C ILE A 177 -4.69 12.57 7.15
N MET A 178 -3.97 13.53 7.74
CA MET A 178 -3.97 14.93 7.29
C MET A 178 -3.52 15.07 5.84
N VAL A 179 -2.45 14.39 5.45
CA VAL A 179 -1.97 14.36 4.06
C VAL A 179 -3.05 13.82 3.12
N ARG A 180 -3.69 12.71 3.46
CA ARG A 180 -4.79 12.15 2.65
C ARG A 180 -6.00 13.10 2.58
N CYS A 181 -6.32 13.81 3.66
CA CYS A 181 -7.41 14.80 3.67
C CYS A 181 -7.12 15.92 2.66
N TRP A 182 -5.88 16.41 2.60
CA TRP A 182 -5.47 17.39 1.61
C TRP A 182 -5.52 16.84 0.19
N ILE A 183 -5.11 15.58 -0.04
CA ILE A 183 -5.21 14.92 -1.35
C ILE A 183 -6.69 14.85 -1.81
N LEU A 184 -7.61 14.45 -0.92
CA LEU A 184 -9.04 14.40 -1.25
C LEU A 184 -9.60 15.79 -1.54
N ARG A 185 -9.24 16.79 -0.73
CA ARG A 185 -9.68 18.17 -0.94
C ARG A 185 -9.20 18.71 -2.29
N ARG A 186 -7.92 18.55 -2.63
CA ARG A 186 -7.38 19.05 -3.92
C ARG A 186 -8.00 18.31 -5.10
N SER A 187 -8.21 17.00 -5.00
CA SER A 187 -8.86 16.20 -6.04
C SER A 187 -10.30 16.66 -6.26
N TYR A 188 -11.06 16.88 -5.17
CA TYR A 188 -12.43 17.39 -5.25
C TYR A 188 -12.50 18.74 -5.97
N VAL A 189 -11.62 19.69 -5.64
CA VAL A 189 -11.56 21.00 -6.32
C VAL A 189 -11.17 20.85 -7.79
N ALA A 190 -10.20 19.99 -8.11
CA ALA A 190 -9.80 19.73 -9.50
C ALA A 190 -10.97 19.16 -10.32
N CYS A 191 -11.75 18.23 -9.75
CA CYS A 191 -12.95 17.67 -10.39
C CYS A 191 -14.03 18.74 -10.63
N ILE A 192 -14.28 19.64 -9.68
CA ILE A 192 -15.24 20.75 -9.87
C ILE A 192 -14.79 21.67 -10.98
N ARG A 193 -13.51 22.04 -11.02
CA ARG A 193 -12.98 22.93 -12.06
C ARG A 193 -13.09 22.30 -13.43
N PHE A 194 -12.68 21.03 -13.55
CA PHE A 194 -12.79 20.30 -14.79
C PHE A 194 -14.24 20.15 -15.27
N ALA A 195 -15.18 19.89 -14.35
CA ALA A 195 -16.61 19.86 -14.66
C ALA A 195 -17.10 21.23 -15.15
N SER A 196 -16.72 22.32 -14.48
CA SER A 196 -17.08 23.69 -14.89
C SER A 196 -16.55 24.05 -16.27
N THR A 197 -15.32 23.64 -16.62
CA THR A 197 -14.76 23.82 -17.97
C THR A 197 -15.53 22.98 -19.00
N SER A 198 -15.92 21.76 -18.65
CA SER A 198 -16.69 20.87 -19.53
C SER A 198 -18.09 21.42 -19.80
N ASP A 199 -18.78 21.91 -18.77
CA ASP A 199 -20.10 22.54 -18.87
C ASP A 199 -20.07 23.78 -19.77
N GLY A 200 -19.04 24.62 -19.64
CA GLY A 200 -18.85 25.79 -20.51
C GLY A 200 -18.64 25.45 -21.99
N THR A 201 -18.26 24.21 -22.30
CA THR A 201 -18.10 23.71 -23.68
C THR A 201 -19.26 22.81 -24.14
N CYS A 202 -20.28 22.58 -23.30
CA CYS A 202 -21.43 21.69 -23.57
C CYS A 202 -21.04 20.24 -23.92
N ILE A 203 -19.98 19.72 -23.30
CA ILE A 203 -19.46 18.37 -23.57
C ILE A 203 -19.66 17.47 -22.35
N TYR A 204 -20.42 16.39 -22.53
CA TYR A 204 -20.63 15.38 -21.50
C TYR A 204 -19.51 14.33 -21.47
N MET A 205 -19.15 13.88 -20.27
CA MET A 205 -18.16 12.83 -20.03
C MET A 205 -18.85 11.57 -19.49
N GLY A 206 -18.52 10.41 -20.06
CA GLY A 206 -19.03 9.14 -19.57
C GLY A 206 -18.46 8.80 -18.19
N LEU A 207 -19.16 7.95 -17.43
CA LEU A 207 -18.74 7.56 -16.07
C LEU A 207 -17.34 6.95 -16.03
N GLN A 208 -17.00 6.11 -17.03
CA GLN A 208 -15.67 5.47 -17.10
C GLN A 208 -14.55 6.50 -17.30
N ASP A 209 -14.72 7.43 -18.22
CA ASP A 209 -13.76 8.51 -18.48
C ASP A 209 -13.63 9.45 -17.26
N ALA A 210 -14.74 9.72 -16.57
CA ALA A 210 -14.74 10.48 -15.33
C ALA A 210 -13.95 9.79 -14.21
N MET A 211 -14.06 8.46 -14.11
CA MET A 211 -13.30 7.69 -13.12
C MET A 211 -11.79 7.76 -13.36
N VAL A 212 -11.34 7.80 -14.61
CA VAL A 212 -9.92 8.00 -14.96
C VAL A 212 -9.45 9.36 -14.44
N PHE A 213 -10.16 10.44 -14.75
CA PHE A 213 -9.80 11.78 -14.26
C PHE A 213 -9.75 11.84 -12.72
N VAL A 214 -10.75 11.27 -12.05
CA VAL A 214 -10.79 11.21 -10.58
C VAL A 214 -9.59 10.44 -10.03
N GLN A 215 -9.22 9.30 -10.62
CA GLN A 215 -8.06 8.52 -10.18
C GLN A 215 -6.74 9.27 -10.37
N GLU A 216 -6.55 9.93 -11.51
CA GLU A 216 -5.35 10.74 -11.77
C GLU A 216 -5.27 11.96 -10.84
N SER A 217 -6.41 12.59 -10.52
CA SER A 217 -6.44 13.73 -9.58
C SER A 217 -6.16 13.35 -8.13
N MET A 218 -6.39 12.09 -7.75
CA MET A 218 -6.08 11.52 -6.43
C MET A 218 -4.65 10.98 -6.32
N ARG A 219 -3.74 11.29 -7.27
CA ARG A 219 -2.30 10.95 -7.14
C ARG A 219 -1.75 11.36 -5.77
N LEU A 220 -0.84 10.56 -5.22
CA LEU A 220 -0.26 10.82 -3.89
C LEU A 220 0.77 11.96 -3.96
N SER A 221 1.75 11.85 -4.85
CA SER A 221 2.75 12.90 -5.11
C SER A 221 2.10 14.08 -5.83
N ALA A 222 2.55 15.31 -5.58
CA ALA A 222 2.16 16.46 -6.42
C ALA A 222 2.96 16.45 -7.74
N HIS A 223 2.53 17.24 -8.74
CA HIS A 223 3.35 17.48 -9.92
C HIS A 223 4.63 18.23 -9.51
N GLY A 224 5.78 17.79 -10.03
CA GLY A 224 7.08 18.36 -9.66
C GLY A 224 7.62 17.91 -8.30
N ALA A 225 7.01 16.90 -7.66
CA ALA A 225 7.58 16.29 -6.45
C ALA A 225 9.02 15.81 -6.70
N ASN A 226 9.91 16.04 -5.73
CA ASN A 226 11.25 15.48 -5.74
C ASN A 226 11.29 14.09 -5.07
N ASN A 227 12.40 13.38 -5.18
CA ASN A 227 12.51 12.02 -4.65
C ASN A 227 12.57 11.97 -3.11
N TYR A 228 13.04 13.01 -2.44
CA TYR A 228 12.97 13.09 -0.97
C TYR A 228 11.52 13.19 -0.47
N GLN A 229 10.69 13.98 -1.15
CA GLN A 229 9.26 14.08 -0.86
C GLN A 229 8.53 12.76 -1.14
N ARG A 230 8.85 12.08 -2.26
CA ARG A 230 8.30 10.75 -2.57
C ARG A 230 8.72 9.71 -1.54
N LEU A 231 9.97 9.76 -1.07
CA LEU A 231 10.47 8.89 0.00
C LEU A 231 9.71 9.11 1.32
N GLY A 232 9.47 10.38 1.70
CA GLY A 232 8.65 10.72 2.86
C GLY A 232 7.21 10.20 2.76
N LEU A 233 6.59 10.29 1.57
CA LEU A 233 5.27 9.69 1.33
C LEU A 233 5.30 8.17 1.38
N ALA A 234 6.35 7.53 0.85
CA ALA A 234 6.51 6.08 0.89
C ALA A 234 6.62 5.59 2.34
N TYR A 235 7.36 6.31 3.19
CA TYR A 235 7.43 6.03 4.62
C TYR A 235 6.04 6.09 5.29
N LEU A 236 5.27 7.17 5.10
CA LEU A 236 3.91 7.27 5.67
C LEU A 236 2.97 6.17 5.15
N LEU A 237 3.16 5.76 3.89
CA LEU A 237 2.38 4.68 3.28
C LEU A 237 2.74 3.30 3.89
N VAL A 238 4.02 3.06 4.19
CA VAL A 238 4.49 1.86 4.90
C VAL A 238 3.94 1.81 6.33
N GLU A 239 3.94 2.93 7.05
CA GLU A 239 3.34 2.99 8.40
C GLU A 239 1.83 2.67 8.36
N GLY A 240 1.12 3.15 7.33
CA GLY A 240 -0.27 2.75 7.08
C GLY A 240 -0.43 1.27 6.72
N LEU A 241 0.50 0.71 5.93
CA LEU A 241 0.52 -0.69 5.52
C LEU A 241 0.66 -1.63 6.72
N MET A 242 1.50 -1.29 7.70
CA MET A 242 1.70 -2.11 8.91
C MET A 242 0.41 -2.26 9.74
N GLY A 243 -0.36 -1.17 9.87
CA GLY A 243 -1.67 -1.22 10.52
C GLY A 243 -2.66 -2.11 9.76
N ASP A 244 -2.67 -2.02 8.43
CA ASP A 244 -3.53 -2.85 7.59
C ASP A 244 -3.15 -4.34 7.66
N LEU A 245 -1.86 -4.65 7.67
CA LEU A 245 -1.33 -6.00 7.80
C LEU A 245 -1.68 -6.60 9.16
N PHE A 246 -1.58 -5.84 10.24
CA PHE A 246 -2.01 -6.31 11.57
C PHE A 246 -3.52 -6.52 11.64
N LEU A 247 -4.32 -5.65 11.02
CA LEU A 247 -5.77 -5.85 11.00
C LEU A 247 -6.19 -7.07 10.18
N LEU A 248 -5.40 -7.46 9.18
CA LEU A 248 -5.58 -8.72 8.45
C LEU A 248 -5.52 -9.93 9.38
N THR A 249 -4.64 -9.92 10.38
CA THR A 249 -4.44 -11.05 11.31
C THR A 249 -5.50 -11.08 12.42
N THR A 250 -6.28 -10.02 12.56
CA THR A 250 -7.21 -9.84 13.69
C THR A 250 -8.67 -9.73 13.30
N GLN A 251 -9.00 -9.39 12.05
CA GLN A 251 -10.38 -9.21 11.60
C GLN A 251 -10.88 -10.39 10.76
N GLU A 252 -11.98 -10.99 11.20
CA GLU A 252 -12.67 -12.06 10.48
C GLU A 252 -13.78 -11.55 9.54
N GLY A 253 -14.21 -12.42 8.62
CA GLY A 253 -15.35 -12.19 7.75
C GLY A 253 -15.15 -11.08 6.71
N MET A 254 -16.22 -10.32 6.44
CA MET A 254 -16.25 -9.29 5.40
C MET A 254 -15.25 -8.15 5.67
N LEU A 255 -15.04 -7.81 6.94
CA LEU A 255 -14.12 -6.76 7.34
C LEU A 255 -12.65 -7.15 7.04
N GLY A 256 -12.27 -8.39 7.35
CA GLY A 256 -10.96 -8.93 6.96
C GLY A 256 -10.73 -8.89 5.45
N ARG A 257 -11.75 -9.24 4.64
CA ARG A 257 -11.67 -9.16 3.18
C ARG A 257 -11.49 -7.74 2.66
N LEU A 258 -12.21 -6.76 3.24
CA LEU A 258 -12.04 -5.34 2.89
C LEU A 258 -10.63 -4.85 3.27
N GLN A 259 -10.08 -5.35 4.38
CA GLN A 259 -8.73 -5.05 4.82
C GLN A 259 -7.67 -5.60 3.86
N CYS A 260 -7.87 -6.81 3.30
CA CYS A 260 -7.01 -7.35 2.23
C CYS A 260 -6.97 -6.44 1.00
N ILE A 261 -8.14 -5.91 0.60
CA ILE A 261 -8.24 -5.02 -0.56
C ILE A 261 -7.51 -3.70 -0.28
N SER A 262 -7.65 -3.15 0.94
CA SER A 262 -6.90 -1.96 1.39
C SER A 262 -5.39 -2.18 1.33
N LEU A 263 -4.93 -3.34 1.81
CA LEU A 263 -3.52 -3.73 1.77
C LEU A 263 -2.99 -3.76 0.32
N GLY A 264 -3.72 -4.41 -0.60
CA GLY A 264 -3.37 -4.43 -2.01
C GLY A 264 -3.30 -3.04 -2.62
N TYR A 265 -4.27 -2.17 -2.32
CA TYR A 265 -4.29 -0.77 -2.80
C TYR A 265 -3.09 0.03 -2.30
N ASN A 266 -2.74 -0.10 -1.02
CA ASN A 266 -1.56 0.57 -0.45
C ASN A 266 -0.26 0.03 -1.07
N LEU A 267 -0.15 -1.29 -1.30
CA LEU A 267 1.01 -1.89 -1.95
C LEU A 267 1.16 -1.43 -3.41
N ALA A 268 0.07 -1.33 -4.16
CA ALA A 268 0.07 -0.73 -5.50
C ALA A 268 0.48 0.75 -5.47
N GLY A 269 0.11 1.48 -4.42
CA GLY A 269 0.58 2.83 -4.15
C GLY A 269 2.10 2.90 -3.96
N ILE A 270 2.69 1.96 -3.20
CA ILE A 270 4.15 1.85 -3.02
C ILE A 270 4.82 1.57 -4.37
N MET A 271 4.32 0.58 -5.13
CA MET A 271 4.86 0.25 -6.45
C MET A 271 4.85 1.46 -7.40
N SER A 272 3.73 2.19 -7.44
CA SER A 272 3.61 3.42 -8.25
C SER A 272 4.61 4.49 -7.82
N MET A 273 4.79 4.69 -6.52
CA MET A 273 5.71 5.71 -5.99
C MET A 273 7.17 5.37 -6.28
N LEU A 274 7.54 4.08 -6.11
CA LEU A 274 8.88 3.58 -6.45
C LEU A 274 9.16 3.75 -7.94
N PHE A 275 8.18 3.42 -8.80
CA PHE A 275 8.33 3.60 -10.24
C PHE A 275 8.48 5.08 -10.64
N GLU A 276 7.69 5.99 -10.06
CA GLU A 276 7.86 7.43 -10.27
C GLU A 276 9.28 7.91 -9.88
N MET A 277 9.84 7.40 -8.78
CA MET A 277 11.21 7.72 -8.38
C MET A 277 12.23 7.25 -9.42
N ILE A 278 12.12 6.01 -9.90
CA ILE A 278 13.00 5.47 -10.96
C ILE A 278 12.87 6.28 -12.25
N GLU A 279 11.64 6.67 -12.62
CA GLU A 279 11.35 7.45 -13.83
C GLU A 279 11.99 8.84 -13.77
N THR A 280 11.90 9.52 -12.63
CA THR A 280 12.55 10.83 -12.43
C THR A 280 14.08 10.77 -12.36
N MET A 281 14.66 9.60 -12.05
CA MET A 281 16.11 9.39 -12.10
C MET A 281 16.61 9.13 -13.54
N HIS A 282 15.72 9.00 -14.52
CA HIS A 282 16.05 8.69 -15.93
C HIS A 282 16.85 7.38 -16.11
N TRP A 283 16.61 6.39 -15.26
CA TRP A 283 17.31 5.10 -15.31
C TRP A 283 16.77 4.11 -16.35
N LEU A 284 15.64 4.43 -16.98
CA LEU A 284 14.98 3.60 -17.99
C LEU A 284 15.01 4.28 -19.36
N SER A 285 15.26 3.51 -20.41
CA SER A 285 15.01 3.96 -21.78
C SER A 285 13.51 4.20 -22.01
N GLU A 286 13.16 5.10 -22.93
CA GLU A 286 11.76 5.42 -23.25
C GLU A 286 10.93 4.18 -23.63
N THR A 287 11.51 3.27 -24.40
CA THR A 287 10.86 2.01 -24.78
C THR A 287 10.52 1.15 -23.55
N ASN A 288 11.48 0.99 -22.63
CA ASN A 288 11.27 0.20 -21.41
C ASN A 288 10.31 0.90 -20.45
N ARG A 289 10.39 2.23 -20.34
CA ARG A 289 9.47 3.06 -19.56
C ARG A 289 8.03 2.89 -20.02
N CYS A 290 7.78 3.00 -21.34
CA CYS A 290 6.46 2.83 -21.93
C CYS A 290 5.94 1.40 -21.77
N PHE A 291 6.79 0.39 -22.01
CA PHE A 291 6.44 -1.01 -21.80
C PHE A 291 6.01 -1.28 -20.35
N LEU A 292 6.82 -0.89 -19.37
CA LEU A 292 6.50 -1.09 -17.96
C LEU A 292 5.22 -0.33 -17.56
N ARG A 293 5.02 0.91 -18.02
CA ARG A 293 3.78 1.65 -17.78
C ARG A 293 2.56 0.92 -18.33
N ARG A 294 2.62 0.45 -19.58
CA ARG A 294 1.49 -0.23 -20.23
C ARG A 294 1.18 -1.58 -19.60
N VAL A 295 2.19 -2.31 -19.14
CA VAL A 295 2.01 -3.66 -18.60
C VAL A 295 1.64 -3.64 -17.11
N LEU A 296 2.24 -2.75 -16.31
CA LEU A 296 2.09 -2.73 -14.85
C LEU A 296 1.19 -1.62 -14.31
N PHE A 297 1.05 -0.51 -15.05
CA PHE A 297 0.40 0.71 -14.60
C PHE A 297 -0.69 1.14 -15.59
N ASN A 298 -1.68 0.26 -15.82
CA ASN A 298 -2.84 0.54 -16.66
C ASN A 298 -4.17 0.38 -15.92
N HIS A 299 -5.18 1.17 -16.29
CA HIS A 299 -6.48 1.18 -15.64
C HIS A 299 -7.26 -0.15 -15.78
N GLU A 300 -7.06 -0.89 -16.86
CA GLU A 300 -7.78 -2.14 -17.14
C GLU A 300 -7.40 -3.27 -16.17
N THR A 301 -6.12 -3.33 -15.78
CA THR A 301 -5.60 -4.40 -14.93
C THR A 301 -5.21 -3.95 -13.54
N VAL A 302 -5.18 -2.62 -13.28
CA VAL A 302 -4.69 -2.08 -12.01
C VAL A 302 -5.32 -2.83 -10.86
N LEU A 303 -6.66 -2.90 -10.80
CA LEU A 303 -7.50 -3.54 -9.77
C LEU A 303 -7.46 -5.09 -9.75
N VAL A 304 -7.17 -5.71 -10.88
CA VAL A 304 -7.20 -7.18 -11.00
C VAL A 304 -6.12 -7.80 -10.11
N GLY A 305 -4.94 -7.17 -10.09
CA GLY A 305 -3.81 -7.65 -9.30
C GLY A 305 -4.05 -7.58 -7.80
N GLU A 306 -4.62 -6.49 -7.27
CA GLU A 306 -4.93 -6.39 -5.84
C GLU A 306 -6.03 -7.35 -5.43
N LEU A 307 -7.03 -7.59 -6.28
CA LEU A 307 -8.11 -8.54 -5.99
C LEU A 307 -7.59 -9.98 -5.91
N ILE A 308 -6.73 -10.40 -6.85
CA ILE A 308 -6.10 -11.73 -6.82
C ILE A 308 -5.18 -11.85 -5.61
N CYS A 309 -4.36 -10.83 -5.35
CA CYS A 309 -3.47 -10.80 -4.18
C CYS A 309 -4.27 -10.91 -2.88
N ALA A 310 -5.37 -10.15 -2.74
CA ALA A 310 -6.27 -10.20 -1.59
C ALA A 310 -6.91 -11.59 -1.39
N ALA A 311 -7.26 -12.28 -2.48
CA ALA A 311 -7.83 -13.62 -2.41
C ALA A 311 -6.81 -14.70 -1.99
N ALA A 312 -5.56 -14.57 -2.45
CA ALA A 312 -4.49 -15.53 -2.18
C ALA A 312 -3.77 -15.29 -0.83
N MET A 313 -3.90 -14.10 -0.25
CA MET A 313 -3.12 -13.64 0.90
C MET A 313 -3.13 -14.60 2.10
N GLN A 314 -4.32 -15.00 2.56
CA GLN A 314 -4.46 -15.85 3.77
C GLN A 314 -3.78 -17.21 3.58
N TYR A 315 -3.92 -17.80 2.39
CA TYR A 315 -3.28 -19.06 2.05
C TYR A 315 -1.75 -18.92 1.97
N PHE A 316 -1.29 -17.84 1.34
CA PHE A 316 0.14 -17.53 1.21
C PHE A 316 0.80 -17.36 2.58
N VAL A 317 0.24 -16.52 3.46
CA VAL A 317 0.79 -16.27 4.81
C VAL A 317 0.75 -17.54 5.67
N SER A 318 -0.34 -18.32 5.62
CA SER A 318 -0.41 -19.60 6.34
C SER A 318 0.65 -20.60 5.90
N THR A 319 0.91 -20.66 4.58
CA THR A 319 1.95 -21.53 4.02
C THR A 319 3.35 -21.08 4.44
N LEU A 320 3.60 -19.77 4.46
CA LEU A 320 4.86 -19.20 4.96
C LEU A 320 5.07 -19.53 6.44
N ASN A 321 4.06 -19.37 7.29
CA ASN A 321 4.16 -19.65 8.73
C ASN A 321 4.39 -21.13 9.05
N ARG A 322 4.01 -22.03 8.14
CA ARG A 322 4.25 -23.48 8.27
C ARG A 322 5.51 -23.97 7.57
N SER A 323 6.22 -23.10 6.87
CA SER A 323 7.51 -23.40 6.24
C SER A 323 8.65 -23.43 7.26
N SER A 324 9.90 -23.56 6.78
CA SER A 324 11.11 -23.49 7.63
C SER A 324 11.31 -22.14 8.33
N LEU A 325 10.57 -21.09 7.94
CA LEU A 325 10.58 -19.79 8.63
C LEU A 325 10.27 -19.91 10.12
N LYS A 326 9.47 -20.91 10.52
CA LYS A 326 9.15 -21.13 11.93
C LYS A 326 10.38 -21.45 12.78
N GLU A 327 11.46 -21.93 12.18
CA GLU A 327 12.69 -22.37 12.86
C GLU A 327 13.71 -21.22 13.03
N TRP A 328 13.34 -19.98 12.73
CA TRP A 328 14.25 -18.82 12.72
C TRP A 328 14.64 -18.26 14.10
N ARG A 329 14.24 -18.90 15.19
CA ARG A 329 14.59 -18.43 16.54
C ARG A 329 16.10 -18.31 16.79
N PRO A 330 16.95 -19.31 16.48
CA PRO A 330 18.39 -19.20 16.72
C PRO A 330 19.01 -18.01 15.96
N ALA A 331 18.59 -17.81 14.70
CA ALA A 331 19.03 -16.67 13.89
C ALA A 331 18.55 -15.32 14.46
N ALA A 332 17.34 -15.27 15.04
CA ALA A 332 16.82 -14.07 15.68
C ALA A 332 17.51 -13.74 17.00
N GLU A 333 17.90 -14.75 17.79
CA GLU A 333 18.67 -14.59 19.02
C GLU A 333 20.11 -14.13 18.72
N GLU A 334 20.70 -14.58 17.61
CA GLU A 334 22.03 -14.16 17.17
C GLU A 334 22.05 -12.75 16.55
N ALA A 335 21.11 -12.45 15.64
CA ALA A 335 21.10 -11.19 14.92
C ALA A 335 20.25 -10.12 15.60
N SER A 336 18.93 -10.38 15.71
CA SER A 336 17.92 -9.59 16.42
C SER A 336 16.53 -9.98 15.88
N TYR A 337 15.54 -10.07 16.76
CA TYR A 337 14.12 -10.21 16.39
C TYR A 337 13.66 -9.14 15.41
N TYR A 338 14.16 -7.91 15.54
CA TYR A 338 13.83 -6.80 14.64
C TYR A 338 14.32 -7.04 13.21
N VAL A 339 15.57 -7.50 13.03
CA VAL A 339 16.16 -7.79 11.72
C VAL A 339 15.44 -8.96 11.05
N MET A 340 15.15 -10.02 11.81
CA MET A 340 14.41 -11.17 11.30
C MET A 340 12.97 -10.82 10.92
N SER A 341 12.36 -9.85 11.59
CA SER A 341 11.05 -9.30 11.19
C SER A 341 11.10 -8.56 9.87
N LEU A 342 12.15 -7.77 9.60
CA LEU A 342 12.33 -7.13 8.30
C LEU A 342 12.48 -8.19 7.19
N ALA A 343 13.22 -9.27 7.44
CA ALA A 343 13.35 -10.37 6.50
C ALA A 343 12.00 -11.08 6.26
N GLY A 344 11.26 -11.42 7.32
CA GLY A 344 9.95 -12.07 7.23
C GLY A 344 8.90 -11.22 6.50
N HIS A 345 8.77 -9.94 6.86
CA HIS A 345 7.89 -9.00 6.14
C HIS A 345 8.36 -8.78 4.70
N GLY A 346 9.67 -8.75 4.45
CA GLY A 346 10.24 -8.67 3.11
C GLY A 346 9.78 -9.82 2.22
N ILE A 347 9.77 -11.06 2.73
CA ILE A 347 9.26 -12.24 2.00
C ILE A 347 7.77 -12.07 1.68
N ILE A 348 6.97 -11.61 2.64
CA ILE A 348 5.53 -11.38 2.43
C ILE A 348 5.31 -10.32 1.34
N VAL A 349 5.96 -9.16 1.46
CA VAL A 349 5.81 -8.04 0.53
C VAL A 349 6.26 -8.44 -0.88
N VAL A 350 7.43 -9.08 -1.02
CA VAL A 350 7.94 -9.55 -2.31
C VAL A 350 6.99 -10.55 -2.95
N GLY A 351 6.46 -11.52 -2.19
CA GLY A 351 5.48 -12.48 -2.69
C GLY A 351 4.19 -11.80 -3.17
N CYS A 352 3.68 -10.82 -2.41
CA CYS A 352 2.49 -10.06 -2.80
C CYS A 352 2.73 -9.24 -4.07
N VAL A 353 3.86 -8.53 -4.14
CA VAL A 353 4.26 -7.75 -5.32
C VAL A 353 4.40 -8.66 -6.54
N LEU A 354 4.99 -9.85 -6.39
CA LEU A 354 5.13 -10.81 -7.48
C LEU A 354 3.78 -11.25 -8.05
N VAL A 355 2.80 -11.57 -7.19
CA VAL A 355 1.44 -11.93 -7.61
C VAL A 355 0.77 -10.77 -8.36
N ILE A 356 0.90 -9.54 -7.85
CA ILE A 356 0.36 -8.34 -8.52
C ILE A 356 1.02 -8.14 -9.89
N ILE A 357 2.35 -8.26 -9.98
CA ILE A 357 3.08 -8.09 -11.23
C ILE A 357 2.64 -9.15 -12.25
N ILE A 358 2.66 -10.44 -11.90
CA ILE A 358 2.31 -11.53 -12.82
C ILE A 358 0.87 -11.37 -13.33
N SER A 359 -0.07 -11.10 -12.44
CA SER A 359 -1.48 -10.93 -12.81
C SER A 359 -1.72 -9.73 -13.71
N ARG A 360 -1.09 -8.58 -13.42
CA ARG A 360 -1.19 -7.39 -14.29
C ARG A 360 -0.55 -7.61 -15.64
N VAL A 361 0.64 -8.23 -15.67
CA VAL A 361 1.34 -8.55 -16.92
C VAL A 361 0.48 -9.47 -17.79
N ALA A 362 0.00 -10.58 -17.23
CA ALA A 362 -0.84 -11.52 -17.95
C ALA A 362 -2.13 -10.85 -18.45
N GLY A 363 -2.79 -10.05 -17.61
CA GLY A 363 -3.99 -9.31 -17.97
C GLY A 363 -3.74 -8.30 -19.10
N ALA A 364 -2.64 -7.55 -19.05
CA ALA A 364 -2.33 -6.52 -20.04
C ALA A 364 -1.96 -7.14 -21.39
N VAL A 365 -1.13 -8.20 -21.37
CA VAL A 365 -0.78 -8.97 -22.58
C VAL A 365 -2.03 -9.60 -23.20
N GLY A 366 -2.88 -10.23 -22.39
CA GLY A 366 -4.14 -10.81 -22.86
C GLY A 366 -5.07 -9.77 -23.46
N PHE A 367 -5.25 -8.64 -22.78
CA PHE A 367 -6.09 -7.54 -23.26
C PHE A 367 -5.58 -6.94 -24.58
N VAL A 368 -4.29 -6.63 -24.68
CA VAL A 368 -3.72 -6.06 -25.90
C VAL A 368 -3.79 -7.04 -27.07
N ARG A 369 -3.49 -8.32 -26.82
CA ARG A 369 -3.61 -9.37 -27.84
C ARG A 369 -5.03 -9.54 -28.34
N TRP A 370 -6.02 -9.45 -27.46
CA TRP A 370 -7.44 -9.55 -27.80
C TRP A 370 -7.93 -8.33 -28.58
N LYS A 371 -7.61 -7.12 -28.11
CA LYS A 371 -8.12 -5.87 -28.68
C LYS A 371 -7.46 -5.47 -29.99
N PHE A 372 -6.15 -5.60 -30.09
CA PHE A 372 -5.37 -5.10 -31.23
C PHE A 372 -4.88 -6.21 -32.16
N GLY A 373 -5.10 -7.48 -31.81
CA GLY A 373 -4.62 -8.63 -32.58
C GLY A 373 -3.09 -8.81 -32.59
N SER A 374 -2.34 -7.93 -31.92
CA SER A 374 -0.88 -7.87 -31.90
C SER A 374 -0.38 -7.37 -30.54
N LEU A 375 0.85 -7.72 -30.18
CA LEU A 375 1.53 -7.22 -28.98
C LEU A 375 2.40 -5.97 -29.24
N ALA A 376 2.52 -5.54 -30.50
CA ALA A 376 3.26 -4.33 -30.88
C ALA A 376 2.86 -3.06 -30.10
N PRO A 377 1.56 -2.84 -29.74
CA PRO A 377 1.17 -1.70 -28.92
C PRO A 377 1.81 -1.65 -27.53
N LEU A 378 2.38 -2.75 -27.00
CA LEU A 378 3.07 -2.72 -25.70
C LEU A 378 4.42 -2.00 -25.76
N THR A 379 5.10 -2.01 -26.91
CA THR A 379 6.45 -1.45 -27.06
C THR A 379 6.52 -0.25 -28.00
N ALA A 380 5.48 0.03 -28.77
CA ALA A 380 5.44 1.16 -29.69
C ALA A 380 5.57 2.51 -28.98
N SER A 381 6.32 3.46 -29.52
CA SER A 381 6.40 4.82 -28.95
C SER A 381 5.11 5.61 -29.20
N CYS A 382 4.74 6.48 -28.25
CA CYS A 382 3.73 7.50 -28.45
C CYS A 382 4.26 8.84 -27.91
N CYS A 383 4.21 9.89 -28.72
CA CYS A 383 4.68 11.21 -28.30
C CYS A 383 3.88 11.77 -27.11
N VAL A 384 2.59 11.45 -26.99
CA VAL A 384 1.77 11.85 -25.84
C VAL A 384 2.23 11.17 -24.54
N ASP A 385 2.60 9.88 -24.57
CA ASP A 385 3.18 9.18 -23.40
C ASP A 385 4.49 9.83 -22.94
N THR A 386 5.24 10.39 -23.89
CA THR A 386 6.52 11.07 -23.64
C THR A 386 6.26 12.43 -22.96
N VAL A 387 5.32 13.21 -23.48
CA VAL A 387 4.95 14.53 -22.93
C VAL A 387 4.29 14.40 -21.55
N LEU A 388 3.40 13.42 -21.37
CA LEU A 388 2.79 13.13 -20.08
C LEU A 388 3.84 12.70 -19.06
N GLY A 389 4.73 11.76 -19.40
CA GLY A 389 5.79 11.33 -18.48
C GLY A 389 5.27 11.02 -17.08
N VAL A 390 5.99 11.53 -16.06
CA VAL A 390 5.63 11.46 -14.63
C VAL A 390 4.38 12.28 -14.23
N ARG A 391 3.76 13.01 -15.16
CA ARG A 391 2.54 13.79 -14.92
C ARG A 391 1.31 12.89 -14.89
N SER A 392 1.34 11.77 -15.61
CA SER A 392 0.31 10.73 -15.56
C SER A 392 0.76 9.55 -14.71
N LYS A 393 -0.14 9.02 -13.88
CA LYS A 393 0.12 7.87 -13.02
C LYS A 393 -0.15 6.55 -13.75
N LEU A 394 -1.30 6.44 -14.42
CA LEU A 394 -1.73 5.23 -15.12
C LEU A 394 -2.06 5.51 -16.59
N ILE A 395 -1.91 4.48 -17.43
CA ILE A 395 -2.30 4.51 -18.85
C ILE A 395 -3.67 3.84 -19.04
N VAL A 396 -4.47 4.30 -20.01
CA VAL A 396 -5.70 3.62 -20.45
C VAL A 396 -5.38 2.83 -21.72
N LEU A 397 -5.12 1.51 -21.62
CA LEU A 397 -4.75 0.68 -22.78
C LEU A 397 -5.84 0.68 -23.84
N GLY A 398 -7.10 0.64 -23.41
CA GLY A 398 -8.26 0.66 -24.28
C GLY A 398 -8.51 2.01 -24.95
N GLY A 399 -7.82 3.05 -24.47
CA GLY A 399 -7.89 4.42 -24.96
C GLY A 399 -7.00 4.69 -26.17
N TYR A 400 -6.14 3.74 -26.53
CA TYR A 400 -5.37 3.84 -27.77
C TYR A 400 -6.18 3.43 -29.00
N ALA A 401 -5.78 4.00 -30.13
CA ALA A 401 -6.06 3.59 -31.49
C ALA A 401 -4.73 3.17 -32.15
N TRP A 402 -4.77 2.07 -32.90
CA TRP A 402 -3.61 1.54 -33.62
C TRP A 402 -3.82 1.73 -35.11
N GLU A 403 -3.08 2.66 -35.71
CA GLU A 403 -3.26 3.06 -37.10
C GLU A 403 -1.90 3.14 -37.80
N ASN A 404 -1.76 2.45 -38.93
CA ASN A 404 -0.55 2.49 -39.77
C ASN A 404 0.75 2.23 -38.96
N GLY A 405 0.71 1.25 -38.04
CA GLY A 405 1.85 0.89 -37.19
C GLY A 405 2.19 1.91 -36.09
N ASN A 406 1.33 2.91 -35.87
CA ASN A 406 1.52 3.99 -34.91
C ASN A 406 0.41 3.98 -33.85
N LEU A 407 0.78 4.41 -32.64
CA LEU A 407 -0.11 4.46 -31.50
C LEU A 407 -0.62 5.89 -31.27
N TYR A 408 -1.95 6.06 -31.25
CA TYR A 408 -2.61 7.34 -30.99
C TYR A 408 -3.57 7.21 -29.81
N TYR A 409 -3.74 8.27 -29.04
CA TYR A 409 -4.82 8.39 -28.06
C TYR A 409 -6.10 8.88 -28.71
N LYS A 410 -7.21 8.23 -28.37
CA LYS A 410 -8.56 8.68 -28.71
C LYS A 410 -8.86 10.01 -28.04
N VAL A 411 -9.70 10.82 -28.70
CA VAL A 411 -10.17 12.11 -28.16
C VAL A 411 -10.84 11.95 -26.79
N SER A 412 -11.66 10.91 -26.61
CA SER A 412 -12.31 10.64 -25.31
C SER A 412 -11.29 10.35 -24.21
N THR A 413 -10.20 9.65 -24.52
CA THR A 413 -9.13 9.34 -23.57
C THR A 413 -8.28 10.55 -23.23
N LEU A 414 -7.96 11.40 -24.23
CA LEU A 414 -7.28 12.68 -23.96
C LEU A 414 -8.10 13.52 -22.99
N ARG A 415 -9.42 13.57 -23.18
CA ARG A 415 -10.36 14.21 -22.26
C ARG A 415 -10.40 13.54 -20.89
N ALA A 416 -10.40 12.22 -20.83
CA ALA A 416 -10.40 11.46 -19.57
C ALA A 416 -9.15 11.73 -18.71
N PHE A 417 -8.01 12.02 -19.34
CA PHE A 417 -6.81 12.51 -18.65
C PHE A 417 -6.88 13.97 -18.23
N GLY A 418 -7.92 14.70 -18.63
CA GLY A 418 -8.05 16.13 -18.40
C GLY A 418 -7.14 16.97 -19.27
N LEU A 419 -6.70 16.46 -20.43
CA LEU A 419 -5.86 17.19 -21.36
C LEU A 419 -6.71 18.21 -22.13
N LEU A 420 -6.26 19.46 -22.12
CA LEU A 420 -6.92 20.57 -22.80
C LEU A 420 -6.06 21.06 -23.96
N LYS A 421 -6.73 21.58 -24.99
CA LYS A 421 -6.11 22.29 -26.10
C LYS A 421 -6.12 23.78 -25.79
N VAL A 422 -4.95 24.41 -25.86
CA VAL A 422 -4.80 25.87 -25.77
C VAL A 422 -4.43 26.39 -27.15
N VAL A 423 -5.11 27.43 -27.62
CA VAL A 423 -4.71 28.17 -28.82
C VAL A 423 -4.29 29.57 -28.40
N GLU A 424 -3.05 29.92 -28.69
CA GLU A 424 -2.50 31.24 -28.36
C GLU A 424 -2.68 32.23 -29.51
N GLU A 425 -2.34 33.51 -29.27
CA GLU A 425 -2.56 34.60 -30.22
C GLU A 425 -1.83 34.38 -31.55
N ASP A 426 -0.72 33.64 -31.55
CA ASP A 426 0.05 33.27 -32.75
C ASP A 426 -0.55 32.07 -33.51
N ALA A 427 -1.77 31.66 -33.15
CA ALA A 427 -2.49 30.50 -33.67
C ALA A 427 -1.79 29.15 -33.43
N LYS A 428 -0.74 29.10 -32.60
CA LYS A 428 -0.12 27.84 -32.21
C LYS A 428 -1.01 27.09 -31.23
N GLU A 429 -1.02 25.78 -31.41
CA GLU A 429 -1.81 24.86 -30.60
C GLU A 429 -0.90 24.19 -29.57
N PHE A 430 -1.32 24.18 -28.32
CA PHE A 430 -0.60 23.58 -27.21
C PHE A 430 -1.47 22.59 -26.44
N ILE A 431 -0.83 21.65 -25.76
CA ILE A 431 -1.47 20.76 -24.79
C ILE A 431 -1.22 21.30 -23.39
N ALA A 432 -2.29 21.36 -22.59
CA ALA A 432 -2.25 21.84 -21.23
C ALA A 432 -2.95 20.88 -20.25
N ILE A 433 -2.53 20.96 -18.98
CA ILE A 433 -3.08 20.18 -17.87
C ILE A 433 -3.25 21.04 -16.62
N HIS A 434 -4.19 20.66 -15.75
CA HIS A 434 -4.27 21.23 -14.41
C HIS A 434 -3.18 20.66 -13.51
N LYS A 435 -2.23 21.50 -13.12
CA LYS A 435 -1.12 21.16 -12.24
C LYS A 435 -1.59 21.03 -10.80
N LEU A 436 -1.52 19.81 -10.28
CA LEU A 436 -1.74 19.54 -8.86
C LEU A 436 -0.51 19.92 -8.03
N HIS A 437 -0.68 20.86 -7.10
CA HIS A 437 0.32 21.24 -6.11
C HIS A 437 0.14 20.48 -4.80
N TRP A 438 1.14 20.57 -3.91
CA TRP A 438 1.13 19.90 -2.61
C TRP A 438 0.02 20.39 -1.68
N VAL A 439 -0.01 21.70 -1.41
CA VAL A 439 -0.92 22.34 -0.44
C VAL A 439 -1.76 23.42 -1.11
N ALA A 440 -1.15 24.24 -1.96
CA ALA A 440 -1.83 25.29 -2.69
C ALA A 440 -2.81 24.70 -3.72
N ILE A 441 -3.93 25.40 -3.94
CA ILE A 441 -4.84 25.13 -5.06
C ILE A 441 -5.02 26.45 -5.81
N PRO A 442 -3.98 26.89 -6.56
CA PRO A 442 -4.00 28.21 -7.20
C PRO A 442 -5.17 28.30 -8.18
N LYS A 443 -5.70 29.51 -8.42
CA LYS A 443 -6.76 29.70 -9.41
C LYS A 443 -6.24 29.45 -10.84
N GLU A 444 -5.00 29.85 -11.09
CA GLU A 444 -4.26 29.59 -12.32
C GLU A 444 -3.39 28.35 -12.12
N ASP A 445 -4.00 27.17 -12.23
CA ASP A 445 -3.31 25.89 -12.15
C ASP A 445 -3.08 25.25 -13.53
N LEU A 446 -3.53 25.89 -14.61
CA LEU A 446 -3.39 25.35 -15.95
C LEU A 446 -2.01 25.68 -16.53
N VAL A 447 -1.28 24.62 -16.91
CA VAL A 447 0.07 24.72 -17.47
C VAL A 447 0.17 24.04 -18.81
N VAL A 448 0.86 24.69 -19.75
CA VAL A 448 1.23 24.13 -21.04
C VAL A 448 2.39 23.15 -20.86
N ILE A 449 2.32 21.98 -21.49
CA ILE A 449 3.34 20.92 -21.38
C ILE A 449 3.88 20.42 -22.72
N GLY A 450 3.27 20.83 -23.84
CA GLY A 450 3.75 20.47 -25.16
C GLY A 450 3.10 21.29 -26.27
N GLU A 451 3.80 21.39 -27.40
CA GLU A 451 3.35 22.04 -28.63
C GLU A 451 2.79 21.00 -29.61
N LEU A 452 1.68 21.30 -30.26
CA LEU A 452 1.09 20.42 -31.27
C LEU A 452 1.62 20.74 -32.67
N SER A 453 2.06 19.70 -33.35
CA SER A 453 2.35 19.72 -34.78
C SER A 453 1.50 18.67 -35.48
N GLY A 454 0.31 19.08 -35.94
CA GLY A 454 -0.70 18.15 -36.48
C GLY A 454 -1.22 17.20 -35.39
N SER A 455 -1.09 15.89 -35.61
CA SER A 455 -1.46 14.88 -34.60
C SER A 455 -0.34 14.56 -33.61
N ARG A 456 0.86 15.15 -33.76
CA ARG A 456 2.00 14.91 -32.87
C ARG A 456 2.12 15.99 -31.82
N VAL A 457 2.76 15.65 -30.70
CA VAL A 457 3.03 16.57 -29.59
C VAL A 457 4.53 16.55 -29.29
N VAL A 458 5.13 17.73 -29.20
CA VAL A 458 6.54 17.92 -28.83
C VAL A 458 6.60 18.52 -27.42
N PRO A 459 7.43 17.99 -26.50
CA PRO A 459 7.61 18.59 -25.18
C PRO A 459 8.10 20.04 -25.28
N CYS A 460 7.59 20.93 -24.42
CA CYS A 460 8.07 22.31 -24.31
C CYS A 460 8.30 22.70 -22.83
N GLU A 461 8.88 23.89 -22.61
CA GLU A 461 9.03 24.41 -21.25
C GLU A 461 7.66 24.68 -20.61
N GLU A 462 7.52 24.24 -19.37
CA GLU A 462 6.26 24.35 -18.64
C GLU A 462 6.00 25.80 -18.26
N ARG A 463 4.83 26.33 -18.65
CA ARG A 463 4.44 27.71 -18.39
C ARG A 463 2.93 27.85 -18.20
N PRO A 464 2.44 28.91 -17.53
CA PRO A 464 1.02 29.21 -17.44
C PRO A 464 0.39 29.38 -18.83
N SER A 465 -0.86 28.97 -18.97
CA SER A 465 -1.63 29.18 -20.20
C SER A 465 -2.17 30.61 -20.31
N GLY A 466 -1.98 31.28 -21.45
CA GLY A 466 -2.61 32.57 -21.76
C GLY A 466 -3.66 32.54 -22.88
N GLY A 467 -3.88 31.38 -23.50
CA GLY A 467 -4.70 31.23 -24.71
C GLY A 467 -6.14 30.77 -24.49
N ILE A 468 -6.88 30.64 -25.60
CA ILE A 468 -8.27 30.16 -25.62
C ILE A 468 -8.31 28.65 -25.40
N LEU A 469 -9.15 28.21 -24.46
CA LEU A 469 -9.30 26.81 -24.07
C LEU A 469 -10.35 26.10 -24.91
N SER A 470 -10.01 24.90 -25.37
CA SER A 470 -10.93 23.99 -26.05
C SER A 470 -10.52 22.53 -25.83
N PHE A 471 -11.38 21.60 -26.24
CA PHE A 471 -11.03 20.18 -26.28
C PHE A 471 -10.48 19.78 -27.65
N PHE A 472 -9.71 18.70 -27.70
CA PHE A 472 -9.20 18.16 -28.97
C PHE A 472 -10.34 17.62 -29.83
N GLY A 473 -10.34 17.98 -31.11
CA GLY A 473 -11.23 17.39 -32.12
C GLY A 473 -10.61 16.21 -32.89
N ARG A 474 -9.35 15.84 -32.57
CA ARG A 474 -8.58 14.82 -33.29
C ARG A 474 -7.75 13.96 -32.35
N MET A 475 -7.40 12.76 -32.79
CA MET A 475 -6.49 11.86 -32.08
C MET A 475 -5.07 12.40 -32.08
N LEU A 476 -4.33 12.18 -30.99
CA LEU A 476 -2.94 12.63 -30.85
C LEU A 476 -2.03 11.45 -30.56
N GLY A 477 -0.83 11.45 -31.14
CA GLY A 477 0.14 10.38 -30.96
C GLY A 477 1.06 10.21 -32.16
N GLY A 478 1.47 8.96 -32.40
CA GLY A 478 2.48 8.63 -33.38
C GLY A 478 3.90 8.63 -32.81
N ASN A 479 4.82 8.11 -33.63
CA ASN A 479 6.22 7.96 -33.26
C ASN A 479 6.90 9.32 -33.02
N VAL A 480 7.85 9.35 -32.09
CA VAL A 480 8.67 10.52 -31.70
C VAL A 480 9.71 10.86 -32.80
N GLY A 481 9.72 10.14 -33.91
CA GLY A 481 10.86 10.00 -34.82
C GLY A 481 11.49 11.27 -35.42
N ALA A 482 12.82 11.26 -35.40
CA ALA A 482 13.72 11.53 -36.53
C ALA A 482 13.65 12.91 -37.23
N THR A 483 13.32 13.98 -36.50
CA THR A 483 13.56 15.34 -36.98
C THR A 483 14.22 16.18 -35.89
N GLY A 484 15.52 16.41 -36.04
CA GLY A 484 16.29 17.41 -35.28
C GLY A 484 17.04 16.88 -34.06
N ASN A 485 18.35 17.09 -34.04
CA ASN A 485 19.30 16.83 -32.96
C ASN A 485 18.70 17.00 -31.54
N PRO A 486 18.96 16.08 -30.58
CA PRO A 486 18.70 16.35 -29.18
C PRO A 486 19.69 17.42 -28.71
N GLN A 487 19.27 18.70 -28.70
CA GLN A 487 19.95 19.67 -27.86
C GLN A 487 19.75 19.21 -26.42
N ARG A 488 20.85 18.73 -25.83
CA ARG A 488 21.00 18.52 -24.39
C ARG A 488 20.47 19.74 -23.66
N ILE A 489 19.32 19.62 -23.00
CA ILE A 489 18.93 20.53 -21.94
C ILE A 489 19.87 20.21 -20.77
N SER A 490 20.95 20.98 -20.68
CA SER A 490 21.77 21.06 -19.49
C SER A 490 20.98 21.88 -18.47
N VAL A 491 20.49 21.22 -17.44
CA VAL A 491 19.99 21.91 -16.24
C VAL A 491 21.22 22.53 -15.57
N VAL A 492 21.43 23.83 -15.81
CA VAL A 492 22.38 24.63 -15.04
C VAL A 492 21.77 24.86 -13.66
N PRO A 493 22.42 24.45 -12.55
CA PRO A 493 21.96 24.80 -11.23
C PRO A 493 22.24 26.29 -10.99
N HIS A 494 21.18 27.11 -10.96
CA HIS A 494 21.28 28.47 -10.45
C HIS A 494 21.47 28.43 -8.92
N GLY A 495 22.73 28.59 -8.52
CA GLY A 495 23.15 28.77 -7.14
C GLY A 495 24.42 29.62 -7.08
N ALA A 496 24.35 30.85 -7.57
CA ALA A 496 25.38 31.86 -7.31
C ALA A 496 24.86 32.82 -6.24
N TRP A 497 25.31 32.58 -5.02
CA TRP A 497 25.26 33.56 -3.94
C TRP A 497 26.12 34.76 -4.34
N VAL A 498 25.49 35.94 -4.41
CA VAL A 498 26.20 37.21 -4.36
C VAL A 498 25.96 37.77 -2.97
N SER A 499 27.01 37.78 -2.16
CA SER A 499 27.11 38.66 -0.99
C SER A 499 28.41 39.44 -1.10
N SER A 500 28.29 40.74 -0.82
CA SER A 500 29.33 41.69 -0.45
C SER A 500 30.50 41.10 0.32
#